data_AF-A0AAU7ZKT2-F1
#
_entry.id   AF-A0AAU7ZKT2-F1
#
_cell.length_a   1.000
_cell.length_b   1.000
_cell.length_c   1.000
_cell.angle_alpha   90.00
_cell.angle_beta   90.00
_cell.angle_gamma   90.00
#
_symmetry.space_group_name_H-M   'P 1'
#
loop_
_entity.id
_entity.type
_entity.pdbx_description
1 polymer ?
#
loop_
_entity_poly.entity_id
_entity_poly.type
_entity_poly.pdbx_seq_one_letter_code
_entity_poly.pdbx_strand_id
1 'polypeptide(L)'
;MTNGTVELVQTRLGGNLQISGGTFSITSGTTIGGNLQVQGTPTNSATSHLCGTTVRGDLTLQNNGAPVMVGTTDGSCPSNTVQGNVTVQSNTALVSVLSNTISDNLTVQSNSASTVVNGNTLQGNLVDQNNTADTQVFTNQVRGNLQCSGNTSISGGSNVAASKRGQCANF
;
A
#
# COMPACT_ATOMS: atom_id res chain seq x y z
N MET A 1 0.78 -4.84 -24.63
CA MET A 1 -0.20 -5.75 -24.01
C MET A 1 0.57 -6.86 -23.31
N THR A 2 0.75 -6.77 -21.99
CA THR A 2 1.18 -7.89 -21.14
C THR A 2 -0.03 -8.26 -20.28
N ASN A 3 -0.97 -9.01 -20.87
CA ASN A 3 -2.23 -9.43 -20.23
C ASN A 3 -2.05 -10.67 -19.34
N GLY A 4 -0.86 -10.86 -18.77
CA GLY A 4 -0.56 -12.00 -17.89
C GLY A 4 -0.94 -11.69 -16.44
N THR A 5 -1.33 -12.73 -15.71
CA THR A 5 -1.52 -12.66 -14.25
C THR A 5 -0.40 -13.43 -13.57
N VAL A 6 0.24 -12.83 -12.57
CA VAL A 6 1.11 -13.56 -11.64
C VAL A 6 0.25 -14.06 -10.49
N GLU A 7 0.18 -15.37 -10.30
CA GLU A 7 -0.52 -15.98 -9.18
C GLU A 7 0.46 -16.72 -8.27
N LEU A 8 0.51 -16.31 -7.00
CA LEU A 8 1.31 -16.97 -5.96
C LEU A 8 0.39 -17.34 -4.79
N VAL A 9 0.36 -18.62 -4.46
CA VAL A 9 -0.47 -19.18 -3.39
C VAL A 9 0.43 -20.05 -2.52
N GLN A 10 0.46 -19.80 -1.21
CA GLN A 10 1.29 -20.57 -0.25
C GLN A 10 2.76 -20.73 -0.68
N THR A 11 3.31 -19.73 -1.36
CA THR A 11 4.64 -19.82 -1.97
C THR A 11 5.71 -19.24 -1.06
N ARG A 12 6.93 -19.80 -1.08
CA ARG A 12 8.09 -19.19 -0.42
C ARG A 12 9.13 -18.82 -1.47
N LEU A 13 9.23 -17.52 -1.75
CA LEU A 13 10.27 -16.96 -2.60
C LEU A 13 11.46 -16.51 -1.73
N GLY A 14 12.67 -16.98 -2.01
CA GLY A 14 13.85 -16.65 -1.20
C GLY A 14 14.39 -15.23 -1.40
N GLY A 15 14.10 -14.60 -2.54
CA GLY A 15 14.65 -13.30 -2.91
C GLY A 15 13.58 -12.25 -3.16
N ASN A 16 13.89 -11.32 -4.07
CA ASN A 16 13.00 -10.24 -4.50
C ASN A 16 11.99 -10.74 -5.53
N LEU A 17 10.79 -10.15 -5.51
CA LEU A 17 9.78 -10.29 -6.56
C LEU A 17 9.57 -8.96 -7.24
N GLN A 18 9.74 -8.92 -8.56
CA GLN A 18 9.39 -7.77 -9.38
C GLN A 18 8.29 -8.15 -10.37
N ILE A 19 7.20 -7.41 -10.36
CA ILE A 19 6.08 -7.56 -11.30
C ILE A 19 6.05 -6.28 -12.14
N SER A 20 6.24 -6.43 -13.46
CA SER A 20 6.27 -5.31 -14.41
C SER A 20 5.18 -5.50 -15.46
N GLY A 21 4.07 -4.78 -15.31
CA GLY A 21 2.86 -5.01 -16.11
C GLY A 21 1.99 -6.15 -15.57
N GLY A 22 0.97 -6.52 -16.34
CA GLY A 22 0.00 -7.55 -15.95
C GLY A 22 -0.82 -7.22 -14.70
N THR A 23 -1.52 -8.22 -14.19
CA THR A 23 -2.16 -8.19 -12.87
C THR A 23 -1.50 -9.23 -11.95
N PHE A 24 -1.84 -9.22 -10.68
CA PHE A 24 -1.33 -10.22 -9.75
C PHE A 24 -2.32 -10.61 -8.65
N SER A 25 -2.16 -11.83 -8.16
CA SER A 25 -2.85 -12.35 -6.98
C SER A 25 -1.82 -13.08 -6.12
N ILE A 26 -1.43 -12.48 -5.00
CA ILE A 26 -0.48 -13.05 -4.05
C ILE A 26 -1.22 -13.28 -2.74
N THR A 27 -1.44 -14.55 -2.39
CA THR A 27 -2.37 -14.92 -1.33
C THR A 27 -1.85 -16.03 -0.43
N SER A 28 -2.67 -16.38 0.57
CA SER A 28 -2.59 -17.64 1.30
C SER A 28 -1.25 -17.85 2.02
N GLY A 29 -0.75 -16.88 2.79
CA GLY A 29 0.48 -17.08 3.57
C GLY A 29 1.77 -17.04 2.76
N THR A 30 1.73 -16.56 1.52
CA THR A 30 2.94 -16.41 0.69
C THR A 30 4.00 -15.59 1.42
N THR A 31 5.26 -15.99 1.28
CA THR A 31 6.42 -15.30 1.86
C THR A 31 7.39 -14.90 0.77
N ILE A 32 7.70 -13.60 0.70
CA ILE A 32 8.74 -13.02 -0.14
C ILE A 32 9.93 -12.68 0.76
N GLY A 33 11.07 -13.32 0.48
CA GLY A 33 12.27 -13.25 1.30
C GLY A 33 13.02 -11.92 1.20
N GLY A 34 12.79 -11.15 0.14
CA GLY A 34 13.30 -9.80 -0.04
C GLY A 34 12.18 -8.78 -0.30
N ASN A 35 12.42 -7.90 -1.26
CA ASN A 35 11.51 -6.82 -1.64
C ASN A 35 10.43 -7.32 -2.61
N LEU A 36 9.24 -6.70 -2.55
CA LEU A 36 8.19 -6.82 -3.55
C LEU A 36 8.05 -5.47 -4.27
N GLN A 37 8.30 -5.45 -5.57
CA GLN A 37 8.07 -4.28 -6.42
C GLN A 37 7.02 -4.61 -7.48
N VAL A 38 5.96 -3.81 -7.53
CA VAL A 38 4.94 -3.87 -8.59
C VAL A 38 4.93 -2.55 -9.33
N GLN A 39 5.09 -2.61 -10.65
CA GLN A 39 5.08 -1.43 -11.48
C GLN A 39 4.41 -1.61 -12.83
N GLY A 40 3.86 -0.51 -13.36
CA GLY A 40 3.45 -0.44 -14.75
C GLY A 40 2.29 -1.36 -15.10
N THR A 41 1.42 -1.72 -14.14
CA THR A 41 0.23 -2.51 -14.44
C THR A 41 -0.67 -1.77 -15.44
N PRO A 42 -1.32 -2.49 -16.38
CA PRO A 42 -2.07 -1.88 -17.45
C PRO A 42 -3.34 -1.19 -16.93
N THR A 43 -3.71 -0.07 -17.56
CA THR A 43 -4.98 0.61 -17.33
C THR A 43 -6.17 -0.30 -17.62
N ASN A 44 -7.32 -0.06 -16.97
CA ASN A 44 -8.58 -0.78 -17.20
C ASN A 44 -8.47 -2.31 -17.02
N SER A 45 -7.63 -2.74 -16.09
CA SER A 45 -7.46 -4.16 -15.76
C SER A 45 -8.11 -4.51 -14.42
N ALA A 46 -8.32 -5.79 -14.20
CA ALA A 46 -8.84 -6.30 -12.93
C ALA A 46 -7.96 -5.86 -11.75
N THR A 47 -8.59 -5.72 -10.57
CA THR A 47 -7.88 -5.44 -9.33
C THR A 47 -6.86 -6.52 -9.03
N SER A 48 -5.65 -6.11 -8.68
CA SER A 48 -4.62 -7.02 -8.19
C SER A 48 -4.64 -7.08 -6.67
N HIS A 49 -4.33 -8.24 -6.11
CA HIS A 49 -4.51 -8.53 -4.69
C HIS A 49 -3.20 -8.98 -4.02
N LEU A 50 -2.92 -8.40 -2.85
CA LEU A 50 -1.91 -8.86 -1.91
C LEU A 50 -2.60 -9.16 -0.57
N CYS A 51 -2.76 -10.45 -0.24
CA CYS A 51 -3.54 -10.90 0.92
C CYS A 51 -2.75 -11.91 1.75
N GLY A 52 -2.69 -11.73 3.07
CA GLY A 52 -2.07 -12.70 3.97
C GLY A 52 -0.60 -12.98 3.67
N THR A 53 0.13 -12.02 3.12
CA THR A 53 1.50 -12.20 2.63
C THR A 53 2.52 -11.59 3.60
N THR A 54 3.68 -12.23 3.72
CA THR A 54 4.85 -11.66 4.40
C THR A 54 5.88 -11.21 3.37
N VAL A 55 6.17 -9.91 3.36
CA VAL A 55 7.31 -9.32 2.62
C VAL A 55 8.40 -8.99 3.65
N ARG A 56 9.54 -9.68 3.57
CA ARG A 56 10.66 -9.45 4.51
C ARG A 56 11.45 -8.18 4.24
N GLY A 57 11.38 -7.64 3.03
CA GLY A 57 11.94 -6.34 2.68
C GLY A 57 10.85 -5.28 2.53
N ASP A 58 11.06 -4.39 1.56
CA ASP A 58 10.15 -3.31 1.22
C ASP A 58 9.06 -3.76 0.23
N LEU A 59 7.90 -3.12 0.31
CA LEU A 59 6.83 -3.20 -0.67
C LEU A 59 6.74 -1.86 -1.43
N THR A 60 6.91 -1.90 -2.75
CA THR A 60 6.76 -0.71 -3.62
C THR A 60 5.67 -0.95 -4.66
N LEU A 61 4.66 -0.09 -4.67
CA LEU A 61 3.60 -0.02 -5.68
C LEU A 61 3.76 1.30 -6.44
N GLN A 62 4.27 1.23 -7.68
CA GLN A 62 4.56 2.44 -8.45
C GLN A 62 4.06 2.43 -9.89
N ASN A 63 3.62 3.58 -10.40
CA ASN A 63 3.22 3.71 -11.81
C ASN A 63 2.17 2.69 -12.26
N ASN A 64 1.27 2.27 -11.36
CA ASN A 64 0.26 1.25 -11.66
C ASN A 64 -1.01 1.89 -12.22
N GLY A 65 -1.47 1.38 -13.36
CA GLY A 65 -2.72 1.75 -14.02
C GLY A 65 -3.88 0.79 -13.72
N ALA A 66 -3.61 -0.36 -13.10
CA ALA A 66 -4.64 -1.25 -12.56
C ALA A 66 -4.85 -1.00 -11.06
N PRO A 67 -6.07 -1.17 -10.52
CA PRO A 67 -6.30 -1.08 -9.09
C PRO A 67 -5.47 -2.11 -8.32
N VAL A 68 -4.94 -1.73 -7.15
CA VAL A 68 -4.19 -2.62 -6.26
C VAL A 68 -4.79 -2.59 -4.86
N MET A 69 -5.13 -3.76 -4.34
CA MET A 69 -5.64 -3.94 -2.99
C MET A 69 -4.65 -4.74 -2.14
N VAL A 70 -4.19 -4.12 -1.04
CA VAL A 70 -3.27 -4.71 -0.07
C VAL A 70 -3.98 -4.88 1.26
N GLY A 71 -4.54 -6.07 1.48
CA GLY A 71 -5.39 -6.39 2.63
C GLY A 71 -6.80 -5.77 2.55
N THR A 72 -7.65 -6.15 3.50
CA THR A 72 -8.96 -5.52 3.79
C THR A 72 -9.23 -5.48 5.29
N THR A 73 -10.18 -4.63 5.70
CA THR A 73 -10.64 -4.52 7.10
C THR A 73 -11.68 -5.56 7.50
N ASP A 74 -12.34 -6.20 6.53
CA ASP A 74 -13.41 -7.20 6.74
C ASP A 74 -12.89 -8.66 6.76
N GLY A 75 -11.59 -8.85 6.54
CA GLY A 75 -10.94 -10.16 6.52
C GLY A 75 -11.05 -10.93 5.20
N SER A 76 -11.76 -10.44 4.18
CA SER A 76 -11.85 -11.09 2.86
C SER A 76 -10.50 -11.18 2.15
N CYS A 77 -9.61 -10.21 2.39
CA CYS A 77 -8.21 -10.23 2.03
C CYS A 77 -7.40 -10.08 3.33
N PRO A 78 -6.88 -11.19 3.90
CA PRO A 78 -6.18 -11.14 5.18
C PRO A 78 -5.04 -10.12 5.22
N SER A 79 -4.74 -9.61 6.40
CA SER A 79 -3.68 -8.63 6.62
C SER A 79 -2.31 -9.12 6.17
N ASN A 80 -1.49 -8.21 5.66
CA ASN A 80 -0.11 -8.51 5.28
C ASN A 80 0.86 -8.02 6.36
N THR A 81 2.06 -8.62 6.36
CA THR A 81 3.20 -8.13 7.14
C THR A 81 4.30 -7.68 6.19
N VAL A 82 4.70 -6.41 6.30
CA VAL A 82 5.86 -5.85 5.60
C VAL A 82 6.90 -5.49 6.65
N GLN A 83 8.07 -6.13 6.59
CA GLN A 83 9.14 -5.90 7.57
C GLN A 83 9.98 -4.65 7.24
N GLY A 84 9.91 -4.16 6.01
CA GLY A 84 10.48 -2.88 5.61
C GLY A 84 9.43 -1.78 5.47
N ASN A 85 9.70 -0.89 4.51
CA ASN A 85 8.86 0.24 4.14
C ASN A 85 7.78 -0.19 3.15
N VAL A 86 6.67 0.54 3.15
CA VAL A 86 5.68 0.50 2.07
C VAL A 86 5.71 1.84 1.34
N THR A 87 5.83 1.80 0.02
CA THR A 87 5.77 2.98 -0.84
C THR A 87 4.68 2.82 -1.87
N VAL A 88 3.73 3.77 -1.91
CA VAL A 88 2.66 3.88 -2.90
C VAL A 88 2.86 5.18 -3.65
N GLN A 89 3.37 5.10 -4.88
CA GLN A 89 3.75 6.32 -5.61
C GLN A 89 3.35 6.36 -7.08
N SER A 90 2.97 7.55 -7.57
CA SER A 90 2.74 7.79 -9.00
C SER A 90 1.73 6.82 -9.64
N ASN A 91 0.79 6.28 -8.86
CA ASN A 91 -0.23 5.39 -9.39
C ASN A 91 -1.38 6.20 -9.99
N THR A 92 -1.89 5.74 -11.13
CA THR A 92 -2.99 6.37 -11.87
C THR A 92 -4.30 5.60 -11.73
N ALA A 93 -4.30 4.52 -10.95
CA ALA A 93 -5.48 3.78 -10.53
C ALA A 93 -5.53 3.67 -9.00
N LEU A 94 -6.70 3.26 -8.49
CA LEU A 94 -6.95 3.17 -7.06
C LEU A 94 -5.95 2.22 -6.37
N VAL A 95 -5.37 2.68 -5.26
CA VAL A 95 -4.56 1.83 -4.38
C VAL A 95 -5.17 1.86 -2.98
N SER A 96 -5.40 0.68 -2.40
CA SER A 96 -5.80 0.54 -1.00
C SER A 96 -4.76 -0.25 -0.21
N VAL A 97 -4.37 0.30 0.94
CA VAL A 97 -3.48 -0.32 1.92
C VAL A 97 -4.26 -0.42 3.22
N LEU A 98 -4.77 -1.62 3.51
CA LEU A 98 -5.78 -1.84 4.54
C LEU A 98 -5.33 -2.90 5.55
N SER A 99 -5.42 -2.58 6.84
CA SER A 99 -5.21 -3.52 7.94
C SER A 99 -3.85 -4.24 7.96
N ASN A 100 -2.79 -3.62 7.44
CA ASN A 100 -1.46 -4.25 7.39
C ASN A 100 -0.60 -3.92 8.61
N THR A 101 0.38 -4.78 8.89
CA THR A 101 1.47 -4.48 9.81
C THR A 101 2.71 -4.09 9.02
N ILE A 102 3.23 -2.89 9.26
CA ILE A 102 4.39 -2.30 8.58
C ILE A 102 5.43 -1.98 9.64
N SER A 103 6.60 -2.60 9.53
CA SER A 103 7.62 -2.47 10.58
C SER A 103 8.48 -1.21 10.45
N ASP A 104 8.34 -0.45 9.37
CA ASP A 104 8.99 0.85 9.18
C ASP A 104 7.97 1.91 8.72
N ASN A 105 8.23 2.65 7.64
CA ASN A 105 7.38 3.75 7.18
C ASN A 105 6.39 3.32 6.10
N LEU A 106 5.28 4.07 6.00
CA LEU A 106 4.39 4.09 4.85
C LEU A 106 4.49 5.45 4.18
N THR A 107 4.88 5.48 2.91
CA THR A 107 4.90 6.70 2.10
C THR A 107 3.86 6.58 0.99
N VAL A 108 2.95 7.56 0.92
CA VAL A 108 1.96 7.70 -0.15
C VAL A 108 2.23 9.02 -0.85
N GLN A 109 2.63 8.98 -2.13
CA GLN A 109 2.99 10.21 -2.81
C GLN A 109 2.70 10.28 -4.30
N SER A 110 2.37 11.48 -4.78
CA SER A 110 2.24 11.76 -6.21
C SER A 110 1.25 10.86 -6.96
N ASN A 111 0.27 10.28 -6.26
CA ASN A 111 -0.77 9.48 -6.90
C ASN A 111 -1.84 10.40 -7.49
N SER A 112 -2.28 10.07 -8.71
CA SER A 112 -3.31 10.83 -9.43
C SER A 112 -4.67 10.15 -9.42
N ALA A 113 -4.79 9.03 -8.72
CA ALA A 113 -6.03 8.33 -8.44
C ALA A 113 -6.21 8.14 -6.93
N SER A 114 -7.44 7.81 -6.53
CA SER A 114 -7.79 7.71 -5.11
C SER A 114 -6.89 6.72 -4.37
N THR A 115 -6.42 7.11 -3.20
CA THR A 115 -5.64 6.24 -2.33
C THR A 115 -6.30 6.10 -0.96
N VAL A 116 -6.41 4.87 -0.47
CA VAL A 116 -7.02 4.58 0.84
C VAL A 116 -5.98 3.93 1.73
N VAL A 117 -5.73 4.54 2.88
CA VAL A 117 -4.83 4.06 3.93
C VAL A 117 -5.63 3.91 5.20
N ASN A 118 -6.06 2.68 5.51
CA ASN A 118 -6.98 2.44 6.62
C ASN A 118 -6.54 1.29 7.52
N GLY A 119 -6.55 1.52 8.83
CA GLY A 119 -6.39 0.45 9.82
C GLY A 119 -5.00 -0.17 9.88
N ASN A 120 -3.97 0.47 9.33
CA ASN A 120 -2.61 -0.07 9.35
C ASN A 120 -1.93 0.20 10.69
N THR A 121 -1.04 -0.71 11.09
CA THR A 121 -0.13 -0.53 12.23
C THR A 121 1.28 -0.32 11.72
N LEU A 122 1.88 0.84 12.04
CA LEU A 122 3.20 1.24 11.57
C LEU A 122 4.11 1.49 12.77
N GLN A 123 5.33 0.95 12.73
CA GLN A 123 6.34 1.26 13.74
C GLN A 123 7.11 2.55 13.43
N GLY A 124 7.13 2.98 12.17
CA GLY A 124 7.72 4.23 11.71
C GLY A 124 6.69 5.34 11.53
N ASN A 125 6.88 6.12 10.46
CA ASN A 125 6.04 7.25 10.10
C ASN A 125 5.02 6.89 9.01
N LEU A 126 3.94 7.65 8.95
CA LEU A 126 3.07 7.73 7.78
C LEU A 126 3.27 9.09 7.14
N VAL A 127 3.75 9.11 5.89
CA VAL A 127 3.92 10.33 5.10
C VAL A 127 3.00 10.26 3.89
N ASP A 128 2.12 11.24 3.77
CA ASP A 128 1.17 11.36 2.68
C ASP A 128 1.36 12.71 1.98
N GLN A 129 1.83 12.73 0.74
CA GLN A 129 2.20 13.98 0.11
C GLN A 129 1.97 14.08 -1.39
N ASN A 130 1.60 15.28 -1.83
CA ASN A 130 1.53 15.65 -3.25
C ASN A 130 0.60 14.75 -4.09
N ASN A 131 -0.41 14.13 -3.48
CA ASN A 131 -1.44 13.37 -4.20
C ASN A 131 -2.48 14.34 -4.78
N THR A 132 -2.84 14.14 -6.06
CA THR A 132 -3.76 15.05 -6.75
C THR A 132 -5.21 14.58 -6.72
N ALA A 133 -5.45 13.31 -6.45
CA ALA A 133 -6.77 12.76 -6.16
C ALA A 133 -7.01 12.60 -4.66
N ASP A 134 -8.26 12.31 -4.30
CA ASP A 134 -8.68 12.11 -2.90
C ASP A 134 -7.86 11.03 -2.21
N THR A 135 -7.26 11.40 -1.08
CA THR A 135 -6.61 10.46 -0.19
C THR A 135 -7.38 10.31 1.11
N GLN A 136 -7.57 9.07 1.57
CA GLN A 136 -8.32 8.73 2.77
C GLN A 136 -7.37 8.08 3.78
N VAL A 137 -7.17 8.72 4.93
CA VAL A 137 -6.25 8.25 5.97
C VAL A 137 -7.03 8.04 7.26
N PHE A 138 -7.41 6.79 7.56
CA PHE A 138 -8.29 6.47 8.68
C PHE A 138 -7.72 5.38 9.60
N THR A 139 -7.98 5.49 10.90
CA THR A 139 -7.78 4.38 11.85
C THR A 139 -6.35 3.80 11.88
N ASN A 140 -5.34 4.53 11.43
CA ASN A 140 -3.97 4.05 11.42
C ASN A 140 -3.35 4.23 12.81
N GLN A 141 -2.60 3.23 13.26
CA GLN A 141 -1.78 3.27 14.47
C GLN A 141 -0.33 3.50 14.05
N VAL A 142 0.14 4.73 14.15
CA VAL A 142 1.47 5.16 13.72
C VAL A 142 2.33 5.42 14.95
N ARG A 143 3.41 4.67 15.17
CA ARG A 143 4.29 4.95 16.32
C ARG A 143 5.07 6.24 16.16
N GLY A 144 5.45 6.60 14.94
CA GLY A 144 6.12 7.85 14.61
C GLY A 144 5.14 8.99 14.31
N ASN A 145 5.51 9.81 13.34
CA ASN A 145 4.71 10.94 12.89
C ASN A 145 3.72 10.53 11.80
N LEU A 146 2.51 11.09 11.86
CA LEU A 146 1.57 11.15 10.75
C LEU A 146 1.67 12.55 10.12
N GLN A 147 2.27 12.64 8.94
CA GLN A 147 2.49 13.91 8.26
C GLN A 147 1.82 13.90 6.89
N CYS A 148 1.03 14.94 6.62
CA CYS A 148 0.38 15.10 5.33
C CYS A 148 0.60 16.50 4.75
N SER A 149 0.98 16.60 3.47
CA SER A 149 1.32 17.89 2.86
C SER A 149 1.18 17.89 1.35
N GLY A 150 0.65 18.98 0.79
CA GLY A 150 0.58 19.16 -0.67
C GLY A 150 -0.46 18.27 -1.35
N ASN A 151 -1.31 17.55 -0.61
CA ASN A 151 -2.41 16.81 -1.19
C ASN A 151 -3.52 17.77 -1.62
N THR A 152 -4.10 17.53 -2.80
CA THR A 152 -5.21 18.37 -3.31
C THR A 152 -6.46 18.18 -2.46
N SER A 153 -6.73 16.95 -2.06
CA SER A 153 -7.86 16.59 -1.21
C SER A 153 -7.45 15.43 -0.30
N ILE A 154 -7.72 15.59 0.99
CA ILE A 154 -7.43 14.56 1.99
C ILE A 154 -8.52 14.56 3.06
N SER A 155 -8.96 13.36 3.42
CA SER A 155 -9.87 13.12 4.54
C SER A 155 -9.27 12.10 5.47
N GLY A 156 -9.68 12.15 6.74
CA GLY A 156 -9.24 11.16 7.70
C GLY A 156 -9.95 11.28 9.04
N GLY A 157 -9.54 10.42 9.95
CA GLY A 157 -10.11 10.34 11.29
C GLY A 157 -9.63 9.10 12.03
N SER A 158 -9.71 9.13 13.36
CA SER A 158 -9.37 8.01 14.24
C SER A 158 -7.92 7.51 14.13
N ASN A 159 -7.02 8.29 13.52
CA ASN A 159 -5.60 7.95 13.50
C ASN A 159 -4.98 8.23 14.88
N VAL A 160 -4.08 7.37 15.31
CA VAL A 160 -3.23 7.55 16.49
C VAL A 160 -1.80 7.68 16.02
N ALA A 161 -1.13 8.78 16.39
CA ALA A 161 0.26 9.04 16.04
C ALA A 161 0.99 9.72 17.20
N ALA A 162 2.31 9.59 17.29
CA ALA A 162 3.09 10.37 18.26
C ALA A 162 3.00 11.88 17.98
N SER A 163 2.88 12.26 16.71
CA SER A 163 2.61 13.63 16.28
C SER A 163 1.85 13.61 14.97
N LYS A 164 0.84 14.47 14.84
CA LYS A 164 0.13 14.73 13.57
C LYS A 164 0.57 16.09 13.02
N ARG A 165 0.90 16.16 11.73
CA ARG A 165 1.49 17.35 11.09
C ARG A 165 0.85 17.66 9.74
N GLY A 166 0.91 18.94 9.37
CA GLY A 166 0.37 19.45 8.11
C GLY A 166 -1.13 19.23 8.00
N GLN A 167 -1.60 18.75 6.84
CA GLN A 167 -3.02 18.54 6.57
C GLN A 167 -3.66 17.50 7.50
N CYS A 168 -2.89 16.53 7.99
CA CYS A 168 -3.36 15.50 8.92
C CYS A 168 -3.38 15.95 10.39
N ALA A 169 -2.91 17.16 10.70
CA ALA A 169 -3.03 17.70 12.07
C ALA A 169 -4.50 17.89 12.51
N ASN A 170 -5.44 17.92 11.55
CA ASN A 170 -6.83 18.24 11.78
C ASN A 170 -7.75 17.02 12.02
N PHE A 171 -7.25 15.78 11.95
CA PHE A 171 -8.06 14.57 12.15
C PHE A 171 -7.30 13.38 12.74
#